data_AF-A0A5K1FE45-F1
#
_entry.id   AF-A0A5K1FE45-F1
#
_cell.length_a   1.000
_cell.length_b   1.000
_cell.length_c   1.000
_cell.angle_alpha   90.00
_cell.angle_beta   90.00
_cell.angle_gamma   90.00
#
_symmetry.space_group_name_H-M   'P 1'
#
loop_
_entity.id
_entity.type
_entity.pdbx_description
1 polymer ?
#
loop_
_entity_poly.entity_id
_entity_poly.type
_entity_poly.pdbx_seq_one_letter_code
_entity_poly.pdbx_strand_id
1 'polypeptide(L)' 'DELEFGATGKVTTKADVYSYGILLLEVFTRRKPTNECFDGDFTLRQWVAEAFPVAISDVIN' A
#
# COMPACT_ATOMS: atom_id res chain seq x y z
N ASP A 1 7.52 0.88 -30.09
CA ASP A 1 6.09 0.87 -29.75
C ASP A 1 5.88 1.00 -28.25
N GLU A 2 5.76 2.25 -27.82
CA GLU A 2 4.98 2.60 -26.64
C GLU A 2 3.50 2.40 -27.02
N LEU A 3 2.70 1.69 -26.21
CA LEU A 3 1.22 1.81 -26.09
C LEU A 3 0.51 0.55 -25.53
N GLU A 4 1.19 -0.49 -25.02
CA GLU A 4 0.50 -1.71 -24.54
C GLU A 4 0.45 -1.87 -23.00
N PHE A 5 0.33 -0.78 -22.25
CA PHE A 5 0.00 -0.84 -20.81
C PHE A 5 -1.28 -0.06 -20.43
N GLY A 6 -2.04 0.39 -21.43
CA GLY A 6 -3.26 1.19 -21.20
C GLY A 6 -4.57 0.40 -21.09
N ALA A 7 -4.62 -0.88 -21.50
CA ALA A 7 -5.91 -1.53 -21.80
C ALA A 7 -6.21 -2.84 -21.04
N THR A 8 -5.31 -3.33 -20.19
CA THR A 8 -5.58 -4.56 -19.42
C THR A 8 -5.40 -4.31 -17.94
N GLY A 9 -6.25 -3.43 -17.39
CA GLY A 9 -6.47 -3.41 -15.95
C GLY A 9 -7.04 -4.75 -15.52
N LYS A 10 -6.17 -5.75 -15.28
CA LYS A 10 -6.53 -7.00 -14.62
C LYS A 10 -6.89 -6.63 -13.20
N VAL A 11 -8.13 -6.18 -13.01
CA VAL A 11 -8.78 -6.13 -11.71
C VAL A 11 -8.80 -7.57 -11.21
N THR A 12 -8.03 -7.82 -10.17
CA THR A 12 -7.97 -9.13 -9.52
C THR A 12 -8.39 -8.94 -8.08
N THR A 13 -9.04 -9.95 -7.51
CA THR A 13 -9.34 -9.95 -6.07
C THR A 13 -8.10 -9.66 -5.23
N LYS A 14 -6.91 -10.10 -5.65
CA LYS A 14 -5.64 -9.79 -4.97
C LYS A 14 -5.29 -8.31 -5.04
N ALA A 15 -5.46 -7.66 -6.19
CA ALA A 15 -5.24 -6.23 -6.35
C ALA A 15 -6.26 -5.40 -5.55
N ASP A 16 -7.52 -5.84 -5.49
CA ASP A 16 -8.57 -5.19 -4.70
C ASP A 16 -8.29 -5.31 -3.20
N VAL A 17 -7.90 -6.50 -2.71
CA VAL A 17 -7.51 -6.70 -1.31
C VAL A 17 -6.30 -5.85 -0.94
N TYR A 18 -5.30 -5.78 -1.82
CA TYR A 18 -4.12 -4.95 -1.60
C TYR A 18 -4.48 -3.46 -1.48
N SER A 19 -5.22 -2.92 -2.44
CA SER A 19 -5.62 -1.51 -2.45
C SER A 19 -6.51 -1.15 -1.26
N TYR A 20 -7.42 -2.05 -0.87
CA TYR A 20 -8.21 -1.90 0.36
C TYR A 20 -7.32 -1.81 1.61
N GLY A 21 -6.28 -2.64 1.71
CA GLY A 21 -5.31 -2.58 2.80
C GLY A 21 -4.60 -1.21 2.88
N ILE A 22 -4.19 -0.65 1.75
CA ILE A 22 -3.58 0.69 1.70
C ILE A 22 -4.57 1.78 2.15
N LEU A 23 -5.84 1.71 1.72
CA LEU A 23 -6.88 2.65 2.15
C LEU A 23 -7.12 2.59 3.66
N LEU A 24 -7.13 1.39 4.26
CA LEU A 24 -7.23 1.25 5.71
C LEU A 24 -6.05 1.93 6.43
N LEU A 25 -4.83 1.68 5.96
CA LEU A 25 -3.64 2.32 6.51
C LEU A 25 -3.70 3.85 6.37
N GLU A 26 -4.18 4.37 5.24
CA GLU A 26 -4.40 5.81 5.06
C GLU A 26 -5.41 6.38 6.07
N VAL A 27 -6.53 5.69 6.32
CA VAL A 27 -7.54 6.14 7.29
C VAL A 27 -7.00 6.16 8.71
N PHE A 28 -6.28 5.11 9.13
CA PHE A 28 -5.74 5.02 10.49
C PHE A 28 -4.59 5.99 10.74
N THR A 29 -3.71 6.17 9.76
CA THR A 29 -2.52 7.03 9.89
C THR A 29 -2.81 8.48 9.53
N ARG A 30 -3.93 8.75 8.85
CA ARG A 30 -4.28 10.05 8.23
C ARG A 30 -3.22 10.55 7.25
N ARG A 31 -2.47 9.63 6.64
CA ARG A 31 -1.41 9.94 5.69
C ARG A 31 -1.72 9.33 4.34
N LYS A 32 -1.61 10.14 3.28
CA LYS A 32 -1.73 9.66 1.91
C LYS A 32 -0.54 8.78 1.55
N PRO A 33 -0.74 7.67 0.81
CA PRO A 33 0.37 6.87 0.30
C PRO A 33 1.25 7.65 -0.71
N THR A 34 0.74 8.74 -1.28
CA THR A 34 1.45 9.65 -2.19
C THR A 34 2.02 10.89 -1.49
N ASN A 35 2.11 10.88 -0.16
CA ASN A 35 2.75 11.99 0.55
C ASN A 35 4.23 12.05 0.14
N GLU A 36 4.80 13.24 0.00
CA GLU A 36 6.21 13.44 -0.38
C GLU A 36 7.19 12.73 0.57
N CYS A 37 6.78 12.44 1.82
CA CYS A 37 7.56 11.62 2.75
C CYS A 37 7.70 10.15 2.33
N PHE A 38 6.97 9.68 1.31
CA PHE A 38 6.93 8.29 0.85
C PHE A 38 7.39 8.16 -0.61
N ASP A 39 8.55 8.72 -0.93
CA ASP A 39 9.15 8.59 -2.26
C ASP A 39 10.00 7.31 -2.43
N GLY A 40 10.16 6.88 -3.68
CA GLY A 40 11.02 5.77 -4.06
C GLY A 40 10.71 4.46 -3.32
N ASP A 41 11.68 3.99 -2.54
CA ASP A 41 11.65 2.72 -1.82
C ASP A 41 10.99 2.82 -0.43
N PHE A 42 10.58 4.01 0.03
CA PHE A 42 9.98 4.20 1.35
C PHE A 42 8.47 4.41 1.26
N THR A 43 7.71 3.35 1.53
CA THR A 43 6.24 3.34 1.39
C THR A 43 5.55 3.55 2.73
N LEU A 44 4.27 3.96 2.69
CA LEU A 44 3.39 3.99 3.86
C LEU A 44 3.39 2.65 4.63
N ARG A 45 3.50 1.52 3.92
CA ARG A 45 3.59 0.19 4.53
C ARG A 45 4.86 0.02 5.37
N GLN A 46 6.01 0.44 4.85
CA GLN A 46 7.28 0.38 5.59
C GLN A 46 7.25 1.30 6.80
N TRP A 47 6.74 2.52 6.67
CA TRP A 47 6.61 3.44 7.79
C TRP A 47 5.75 2.87 8.92
N VAL A 48 4.60 2.25 8.60
CA VAL A 48 3.76 1.57 9.60
C VAL A 48 4.50 0.38 10.22
N ALA A 49 5.23 -0.41 9.42
CA ALA A 49 6.00 -1.55 9.93
C ALA A 49 7.12 -1.13 10.89
N GLU A 50 7.80 -0.02 10.62
CA GLU A 50 8.83 0.55 11.50
C GLU A 50 8.22 1.20 12.75
N ALA A 51 7.06 1.85 12.62
CA ALA A 51 6.35 2.46 13.75
C ALA A 51 5.72 1.42 14.69
N PHE A 52 5.34 0.25 14.17
CA PHE A 52 4.67 -0.82 14.91
C PHE A 52 5.31 -2.20 14.65
N PRO A 53 6.56 -2.42 15.07
CA PRO A 53 7.31 -3.64 14.75
C PRO A 53 6.72 -4.91 15.37
N VAL A 54 5.93 -4.78 16.45
CA VAL A 54 5.31 -5.91 17.18
C VAL A 54 3.89 -6.23 16.65
N ALA A 55 3.12 -5.23 16.21
CA ALA A 55 1.69 -5.41 15.92
C ALA A 55 1.38 -6.10 14.57
N ILE A 56 2.30 -6.05 13.59
CA ILE A 56 2.06 -6.68 12.28
C ILE A 56 2.26 -8.20 12.32
N SER A 57 3.20 -8.72 13.13
CA SER A 57 3.41 -10.17 13.24
C SER A 57 2.20 -10.89 13.85
N ASP A 58 1.51 -10.26 14.80
CA ASP A 58 0.36 -10.86 15.47
C ASP A 58 -0.91 -10.89 14.60
N VAL A 59 -0.99 -10.06 13.57
CA VAL A 59 -2.14 -9.99 12.65
C VAL A 59 -2.02 -10.99 11.48
N ILE A 60 -0.81 -11.47 11.19
CA ILE A 60 -0.53 -12.38 10.06
C ILE A 60 -0.58 -13.87 10.48
N ASN A 61 -0.83 -14.18 11.76
CA ASN A 61 -1.04 -15.57 12.23
C ASN A 61 -2.48 -16.06 12.05
#